data_AF-A0A2V6GHY1-F1
#
_entry.id   AF-A0A2V6GHY1-F1
#
_cell.length_a   1.000
_cell.length_b   1.000
_cell.length_c   1.000
_cell.angle_alpha   90.00
_cell.angle_beta   90.00
_cell.angle_gamma   90.00
#
_symmetry.space_group_name_H-M   'P 1'
#
loop_
_entity.id
_entity.type
_entity.pdbx_description
1 polymer ?
#
loop_
_entity_poly.entity_id
_entity_poly.type
_entity_poly.pdbx_seq_one_letter_code
_entity_poly.pdbx_strand_id
1 'polypeptide(L)'
;MISVLVFIFIISAFLGFELISKVPSQLHTPLMSGSNAISGITIVGAIVAAGVAHGEFATALGFLAVIFAMINVVGGYLVTDRMLAMFRHKKKK
;
A
#
# COMPACT_ATOMS: atom_id res chain seq x y z
N MET A 1 3.88 4.58 25.70
CA MET A 1 3.99 3.88 24.40
C MET A 1 2.66 3.85 23.66
N ILE A 2 1.62 3.21 24.21
CA ILE A 2 0.29 3.09 23.57
C ILE A 2 -0.35 4.46 23.28
N SER A 3 -0.26 5.42 24.21
CA SER A 3 -0.79 6.78 24.01
C SER A 3 -0.20 7.48 22.79
N VAL A 4 1.07 7.23 22.47
CA VAL A 4 1.74 7.81 21.29
C VAL A 4 1.25 7.14 20.00
N LEU A 5 1.06 5.81 20.00
CA LEU A 5 0.53 5.10 18.84
C LEU A 5 -0.91 5.53 18.52
N VAL A 6 -1.75 5.70 19.54
CA VAL A 6 -3.11 6.21 19.38
C VAL A 6 -3.10 7.65 18.85
N PHE A 7 -2.22 8.50 19.36
CA PHE A 7 -2.05 9.85 18.84
C PHE A 7 -1.65 9.85 17.35
N ILE A 8 -0.66 9.05 16.96
CA ILE A 8 -0.22 8.90 15.56
C ILE A 8 -1.37 8.39 14.68
N PHE A 9 -2.12 7.39 15.14
CA PHE A 9 -3.26 6.83 14.42
C PHE A 9 -4.31 7.90 14.14
N ILE A 10 -4.70 8.67 15.16
CA ILE A 10 -5.71 9.73 15.02
C ILE A 10 -5.22 10.81 14.05
N ILE A 11 -4.01 11.34 14.23
CA ILE A 11 -3.49 12.42 13.38
C ILE A 11 -3.31 11.94 11.93
N SER A 12 -2.86 10.69 11.72
CA SER A 12 -2.70 10.13 10.37
C SER A 12 -4.05 9.96 9.65
N ALA A 13 -5.10 9.58 10.37
CA ALA A 13 -6.45 9.47 9.80
C ALA A 13 -6.99 10.83 9.34
N PHE A 14 -6.86 11.87 10.17
CA PHE A 14 -7.24 13.25 9.80
C PHE A 14 -6.41 13.76 8.62
N LEU A 15 -5.09 13.51 8.62
CA LEU A 15 -4.21 13.88 7.52
C LEU A 15 -4.63 13.19 6.21
N GLY A 16 -4.95 11.90 6.25
CA GLY A 16 -5.43 11.17 5.08
C GLY A 16 -6.72 11.77 4.51
N PHE A 17 -7.68 12.11 5.37
CA PHE A 17 -8.93 12.77 4.96
C PHE A 17 -8.69 14.13 4.29
N GLU A 18 -7.86 14.98 4.89
CA GLU A 18 -7.56 16.31 4.38
C GLU A 18 -6.83 16.26 3.02
N LEU A 19 -5.92 15.29 2.85
CA LEU A 19 -5.19 15.10 1.59
C LEU A 19 -6.11 14.63 0.46
N ILE A 20 -6.95 13.61 0.71
CA ILE A 20 -7.85 13.04 -0.31
C ILE A 20 -8.90 14.07 -0.74
N SER A 21 -9.40 14.89 0.18
CA SER A 21 -10.40 15.94 -0.10
C SER A 21 -9.91 17.01 -1.09
N LYS A 22 -8.60 17.13 -1.29
CA LYS A 22 -7.97 18.11 -2.19
C LYS A 22 -7.53 17.53 -3.54
N VAL A 23 -7.78 16.24 -3.79
CA VAL A 23 -7.41 15.61 -5.07
C VAL A 23 -8.45 15.96 -6.15
N PRO A 24 -8.03 16.43 -7.34
CA PRO A 24 -8.96 16.70 -8.43
C PRO A 24 -9.63 15.43 -8.95
N SER A 25 -10.85 15.55 -9.48
CA SER A 25 -11.68 14.39 -9.84
C SER A 25 -11.05 13.44 -10.85
N GLN A 26 -10.23 13.98 -11.75
CA GLN A 26 -9.48 13.23 -12.77
C GLN A 26 -8.49 12.22 -12.17
N LEU A 27 -8.05 12.43 -10.93
CA LEU A 27 -7.05 11.60 -10.27
C LEU A 27 -7.65 10.56 -9.30
N HIS A 28 -8.97 10.48 -9.10
CA HIS A 28 -9.54 9.50 -8.15
C HIS A 28 -9.23 8.04 -8.51
N THR A 29 -9.23 7.68 -9.80
CA THR A 29 -8.90 6.31 -10.21
C THR A 29 -7.41 6.00 -10.05
N PRO A 30 -6.47 6.85 -10.50
CA PRO A 30 -5.05 6.70 -10.14
C PRO A 30 -4.81 6.71 -8.63
N LEU A 31 -5.52 7.53 -7.87
CA LEU A 31 -5.43 7.60 -6.41
C LEU A 31 -5.88 6.31 -5.75
N MET A 32 -6.98 5.71 -6.22
CA MET A 32 -7.47 4.41 -5.74
C MET A 32 -6.44 3.30 -6.01
N SER A 33 -5.81 3.29 -7.18
CA SER A 33 -4.71 2.35 -7.47
C SER A 33 -3.48 2.63 -6.59
N GLY A 34 -3.14 3.89 -6.38
CA GLY A 34 -2.00 4.32 -5.57
C GLY A 34 -2.16 3.96 -4.09
N SER A 35 -3.34 4.16 -3.51
CA SER A 35 -3.61 3.75 -2.12
C SER A 35 -3.58 2.22 -1.96
N ASN A 36 -3.99 1.47 -2.98
CA ASN A 36 -3.80 0.02 -3.01
C ASN A 36 -2.31 -0.36 -3.02
N ALA A 37 -1.47 0.31 -3.83
CA ALA A 37 -0.02 0.09 -3.81
C ALA A 37 0.62 0.38 -2.44
N ILE A 38 0.17 1.43 -1.75
CA ILE A 38 0.63 1.79 -0.40
C ILE A 38 0.21 0.71 0.63
N SER A 39 -0.97 0.11 0.48
CA SER A 39 -1.42 -1.00 1.34
C SER A 39 -0.48 -2.23 1.29
N GLY A 40 0.38 -2.30 0.27
CA GLY A 40 1.48 -3.26 0.17
C GLY A 40 2.47 -3.23 1.35
N ILE A 41 2.43 -2.21 2.22
CA ILE A 41 3.17 -2.18 3.50
C ILE A 41 2.91 -3.40 4.39
N THR A 42 1.79 -4.10 4.17
CA THR A 42 1.49 -5.43 4.74
C THR A 42 2.64 -6.44 4.60
N ILE A 43 3.54 -6.27 3.62
CA ILE A 43 4.76 -7.06 3.48
C ILE A 43 5.63 -7.06 4.74
N VAL A 44 5.70 -5.96 5.48
CA VAL A 44 6.47 -5.88 6.73
C VAL A 44 5.88 -6.85 7.74
N GLY A 45 4.56 -6.87 7.89
CA GLY A 45 3.86 -7.83 8.74
C GLY A 45 4.05 -9.27 8.28
N ALA A 46 4.00 -9.52 6.97
CA ALA A 46 4.20 -10.86 6.39
C ALA A 46 5.62 -11.40 6.64
N ILE A 47 6.66 -10.57 6.47
CA ILE A 47 8.05 -10.95 6.75
C ILE A 47 8.25 -11.25 8.23
N VAL A 48 7.71 -10.40 9.11
CA VAL A 48 7.77 -10.63 10.57
C VAL A 48 7.07 -11.94 10.92
N ALA A 49 5.87 -12.17 10.41
CA ALA A 49 5.10 -13.39 10.64
C ALA A 49 5.82 -14.65 10.14
N ALA A 50 6.43 -14.59 8.95
CA ALA A 50 7.23 -15.68 8.41
C ALA A 50 8.49 -15.96 9.25
N GLY A 51 9.11 -14.92 9.81
CA GLY A 51 10.32 -15.04 10.63
C GLY A 51 10.08 -15.64 12.02
N VAL A 52 8.87 -15.53 12.56
CA VAL A 52 8.48 -16.08 13.88
C VAL A 52 7.60 -17.33 13.78
N ALA A 53 7.37 -17.85 12.57
CA ALA A 53 6.51 -18.99 12.34
C ALA A 53 7.12 -20.28 12.92
N HIS A 54 6.33 -21.01 13.72
CA HIS A 54 6.72 -22.31 14.29
C HIS A 54 5.74 -23.40 13.87
N GLY A 55 6.27 -24.50 13.33
CA GLY A 55 5.49 -25.61 12.80
C GLY A 55 5.11 -25.44 11.33
N GLU A 56 4.94 -26.57 10.64
CA GLU A 56 4.79 -26.62 9.18
C GLU A 56 3.62 -25.77 8.66
N PHE A 57 2.49 -25.78 9.38
CA PHE A 57 1.31 -25.00 9.00
C PHE A 57 1.54 -23.49 9.10
N ALA A 58 2.17 -23.02 10.18
CA ALA A 58 2.47 -21.60 10.36
C ALA A 58 3.50 -21.11 9.33
N THR A 59 4.51 -21.94 9.02
CA THR A 59 5.50 -21.63 7.98
C THR A 59 4.85 -21.53 6.60
N ALA A 60 3.93 -22.44 6.26
CA ALA A 60 3.17 -22.37 5.01
C ALA A 60 2.33 -21.10 4.91
N LEU A 61 1.64 -20.70 6.00
CA LEU A 61 0.88 -19.45 6.03
C LEU A 61 1.77 -18.22 5.93
N GLY A 62 2.91 -18.18 6.62
CA GLY A 62 3.87 -17.09 6.52
C GLY A 62 4.43 -16.93 5.10
N PHE A 63 4.75 -18.06 4.45
CA PHE A 63 5.18 -18.07 3.05
C PHE A 63 4.10 -17.51 2.10
N LEU A 64 2.85 -17.98 2.23
CA LEU A 64 1.73 -17.47 1.45
C LEU A 64 1.45 -15.99 1.72
N ALA A 65 1.57 -15.53 2.96
CA ALA A 65 1.41 -14.13 3.32
C ALA A 65 2.44 -13.24 2.60
N VAL A 66 3.70 -13.67 2.52
CA VAL A 66 4.74 -12.94 1.79
C VAL A 66 4.43 -12.91 0.29
N ILE A 67 3.99 -14.03 -0.31
CA ILE A 67 3.58 -14.08 -1.72
C ILE A 67 2.46 -13.07 -2.00
N PHE A 68 1.38 -13.10 -1.22
CA PHE A 68 0.24 -12.20 -1.44
C PHE A 68 0.60 -10.73 -1.21
N ALA A 69 1.43 -10.44 -0.20
CA ALA A 69 1.92 -9.09 0.02
C ALA A 69 2.78 -8.59 -1.15
N MET A 70 3.65 -9.44 -1.70
CA MET A 70 4.47 -9.10 -2.88
C MET A 70 3.61 -8.86 -4.13
N ILE A 71 2.56 -9.66 -4.35
CA ILE A 71 1.61 -9.46 -5.46
C ILE A 71 0.95 -8.09 -5.33
N ASN A 72 0.51 -7.71 -4.12
CA ASN A 72 -0.09 -6.40 -3.87
C ASN A 72 0.91 -5.25 -4.14
N VAL A 73 2.13 -5.33 -3.60
CA VAL A 73 3.18 -4.33 -3.84
C VAL A 73 3.45 -4.20 -5.34
N VAL A 74 3.85 -5.28 -6.01
CA VAL A 74 4.27 -5.21 -7.41
C VAL A 74 3.10 -4.81 -8.31
N GLY A 75 1.94 -5.45 -8.14
CA GLY A 75 0.75 -5.14 -8.94
C GLY A 75 0.28 -3.71 -8.74
N GLY A 76 0.21 -3.24 -7.49
CA GLY A 76 -0.21 -1.89 -7.15
C GLY A 76 0.71 -0.82 -7.78
N TYR A 77 2.02 -0.95 -7.64
CA TYR A 77 2.96 0.04 -8.20
C TYR A 77 2.97 0.01 -9.74
N LEU A 78 2.93 -1.16 -10.38
CA LEU A 78 2.90 -1.27 -11.84
C LEU A 78 1.63 -0.66 -12.45
N VAL A 79 0.47 -0.93 -11.85
CA VAL A 79 -0.80 -0.38 -12.35
C VAL A 79 -0.86 1.13 -12.14
N THR A 80 -0.42 1.61 -10.97
CA THR A 80 -0.40 3.04 -10.66
C THR A 80 0.53 3.82 -11.59
N ASP A 81 1.72 3.30 -11.88
CA ASP A 81 2.66 3.92 -12.83
C ASP A 81 2.05 4.04 -14.23
N ARG A 82 1.41 2.96 -14.73
CA ARG A 82 0.70 2.99 -16.02
C ARG A 82 -0.43 4.02 -16.03
N MET A 83 -1.18 4.14 -14.93
CA MET A 83 -2.26 5.12 -14.82
C MET A 83 -1.73 6.56 -14.83
N LEU A 84 -0.68 6.85 -14.06
CA LEU A 84 -0.07 8.17 -13.99
C LEU A 84 0.66 8.56 -15.29
N ALA A 85 1.18 7.58 -16.03
CA ALA A 85 1.80 7.81 -17.34
C ALA A 85 0.81 8.44 -18.35
N MET A 86 -0.50 8.23 -18.20
CA MET A 86 -1.53 8.83 -19.05
C MET A 86 -1.66 10.36 -18.87
N PHE A 87 -1.19 10.90 -17.75
CA PHE A 87 -1.18 12.35 -17.46
C PHE A 87 0.12 13.04 -17.91
N ARG A 88 1.13 12.27 -18.35
CA ARG A 88 2.36 12.84 -18.88
C ARG A 88 2.08 13.34 -20.30
N HIS A 89 2.35 14.62 -20.55
CA HIS A 89 2.32 15.15 -21.91
C HIS A 89 3.33 14.36 -22.77
N LYS A 90 2.87 13.77 -23.89
CA LYS A 90 3.78 13.23 -24.89
C LYS A 90 4.73 14.36 -25.31
N LYS A 91 6.03 14.21 -25.05
CA LYS A 91 7.05 15.03 -25.72
C LYS A 91 6.80 14.88 -27.22
N LYS A 92 6.37 15.96 -27.89
CA LYS A 92 6.40 16.01 -29.35
C LYS A 92 7.85 15.75 -29.76
N LYS A 93 8.08 14.64 -30.47
CA LYS A 93 9.33 14.45 -31.22
C LYS A 93 9.38 15.47 -32.33
#